data_AF-A0A8H6HRC5-F1
#
_entry.id   AF-A0A8H6HRC5-F1
#
_cell.length_a   1.000
_cell.length_b   1.000
_cell.length_c   1.000
_cell.angle_alpha   90.00
_cell.angle_beta   90.00
_cell.angle_gamma   90.00
#
_symmetry.space_group_name_H-M   'P 1'
#
loop_
_entity.id
_entity.type
_entity.pdbx_description
1 polymer ?
#
loop_
_entity_poly.entity_id
_entity_poly.type
_entity_poly.pdbx_seq_one_letter_code
_entity_poly.pdbx_strand_id
1 'polypeptide(L)'
;MDYALSRLSDLPEDVGRIIIEEAVSDRTPSSWKWALLSKKVKTWVEPVLYRHVLVDNKTTFAAFHSCVIRHPTKPRDFFAVHVKTLAIPRGWAHPPAQVLEVLKACKSVHTLLLRLLPNAEYAAGLHDAVSSLVPERLSIMIPTLRYHPPAVFRGLTHLELMFGQPWATSWDWKELEAMESLTHLCVRGPGNVFRSVRESGVFLAGILPLVPRSVRVIVLWVRVASLRDADELCGMDPRVIILETSGIPEYVDCAEGVVGPHVIFRGLVDLRKDWAYIPCKERDFWTQAEEKIEERRKRRVGESVRAPRTGAFLP
;
A
#
# COMPACT_ATOMS: atom_id res chain seq x y z
N MET A 1 14.81 -29.05 -21.07
CA MET A 1 14.76 -27.59 -21.18
C MET A 1 15.24 -27.13 -22.56
N ASP A 2 16.24 -27.82 -23.14
CA ASP A 2 16.85 -27.46 -24.43
C ASP A 2 15.89 -27.38 -25.62
N TYR A 3 14.88 -28.24 -25.71
CA TYR A 3 13.90 -28.22 -26.82
C TYR A 3 12.99 -26.97 -26.83
N ALA A 4 12.73 -26.38 -25.66
CA ALA A 4 11.92 -25.16 -25.57
C ALA A 4 12.74 -23.92 -25.94
N LEU A 5 14.04 -23.92 -25.62
CA LEU A 5 14.95 -22.82 -25.93
C LEU A 5 15.29 -22.73 -27.43
N SER A 6 15.37 -23.87 -28.13
CA SER A 6 15.64 -23.88 -29.58
C SER A 6 14.51 -23.31 -30.44
N ARG A 7 13.27 -23.29 -29.94
CA ARG A 7 12.14 -22.66 -30.64
C ARG A 7 12.00 -21.16 -30.37
N LEU A 8 12.62 -20.65 -29.31
CA LEU A 8 12.61 -19.22 -29.01
C LEU A 8 13.47 -18.43 -30.01
N SER A 9 14.48 -19.04 -30.63
CA SER A 9 15.28 -18.40 -31.68
C SER A 9 14.52 -18.20 -32.99
N ASP A 10 13.42 -18.92 -33.19
CA ASP A 10 12.58 -18.82 -34.39
C ASP A 10 11.55 -17.68 -34.29
N LEU A 11 11.39 -17.07 -33.10
CA LEU A 11 10.47 -15.97 -32.88
C LEU A 11 11.09 -14.63 -33.26
N PRO A 12 10.29 -13.70 -33.80
CA PRO A 12 10.67 -12.28 -33.86
C PRO A 12 11.11 -11.76 -32.49
N GLU A 13 12.11 -10.88 -32.48
CA GLU A 13 12.76 -10.41 -31.26
C GLU A 13 11.79 -9.75 -30.27
N ASP A 14 10.88 -8.94 -30.78
CA ASP A 14 9.83 -8.25 -30.03
C ASP A 14 8.85 -9.23 -29.37
N VAL A 15 8.43 -10.26 -30.11
CA VAL A 15 7.57 -11.33 -29.58
C VAL A 15 8.29 -12.10 -28.47
N GLY A 16 9.54 -12.52 -28.71
CA GLY A 16 10.35 -13.19 -27.70
C GLY A 16 10.55 -12.35 -26.43
N ARG A 17 10.77 -11.04 -26.60
CA ARG A 17 10.86 -10.08 -25.51
C ARG A 17 9.57 -10.01 -24.70
N ILE A 18 8.41 -9.83 -25.34
CA ILE A 18 7.10 -9.74 -24.67
C ILE A 18 6.83 -11.01 -23.85
N ILE A 19 7.06 -12.20 -24.43
CA ILE A 19 6.85 -13.47 -23.73
C ILE A 19 7.71 -13.56 -22.46
N ILE A 20 8.98 -13.16 -22.55
CA ILE A 20 9.90 -13.19 -21.41
C ILE A 20 9.53 -12.14 -20.36
N GLU A 21 9.18 -10.92 -20.77
CA GLU A 21 8.73 -9.87 -19.86
C GLU A 21 7.46 -10.29 -19.11
N GLU A 22 6.51 -10.91 -19.80
CA GLU A 22 5.29 -11.47 -19.18
C GLU A 22 5.61 -12.58 -18.19
N ALA A 23 6.46 -13.55 -18.58
CA ALA A 23 6.88 -14.65 -17.70
C ALA A 23 7.61 -14.19 -16.42
N VAL A 24 8.25 -13.02 -16.47
CA VAL A 24 8.91 -12.39 -15.31
C VAL A 24 7.95 -11.52 -14.49
N SER A 25 6.88 -11.01 -15.11
CA SER A 25 5.92 -10.10 -14.48
C SER A 25 5.14 -10.75 -13.34
N ASP A 26 4.96 -12.08 -13.40
CA ASP A 26 4.37 -12.89 -12.32
C ASP A 26 5.21 -12.94 -11.03
N ARG A 27 6.47 -12.49 -11.08
CA ARG A 27 7.35 -12.34 -9.90
C ARG A 27 7.50 -13.60 -9.05
N THR A 28 7.46 -14.77 -9.68
CA THR A 28 7.82 -16.02 -9.02
C THR A 28 9.23 -15.92 -8.38
N PRO A 29 9.53 -16.63 -7.28
CA PRO A 29 10.85 -16.59 -6.64
C PRO A 29 12.04 -16.91 -7.56
N SER A 30 11.78 -17.51 -8.72
CA SER A 30 12.76 -17.84 -9.77
C SER A 30 12.88 -16.79 -10.88
N SER A 31 12.08 -15.72 -10.89
CA SER A 31 12.01 -14.78 -12.02
C SER A 31 13.36 -14.11 -12.35
N TRP A 32 14.22 -13.92 -11.35
CA TRP A 32 15.57 -13.38 -11.55
C TRP A 32 16.49 -14.30 -12.38
N LYS A 33 16.20 -15.61 -12.45
CA LYS A 33 17.00 -16.57 -13.23
C LYS A 33 16.90 -16.31 -14.73
N TRP A 34 15.82 -15.69 -15.21
CA TRP A 34 15.70 -15.28 -16.61
C TRP A 34 16.80 -14.30 -17.02
N ALA A 35 17.21 -13.40 -16.11
CA ALA A 35 18.31 -12.47 -16.35
C ALA A 35 19.69 -13.14 -16.48
N LEU A 36 19.81 -14.44 -16.16
CA LEU A 36 21.04 -15.20 -16.29
C LEU A 36 21.16 -15.94 -17.64
N LEU A 37 20.09 -16.00 -18.44
CA LEU A 37 20.08 -16.78 -19.68
C LEU A 37 21.03 -16.21 -20.74
N SER A 38 21.00 -14.89 -20.96
CA SER A 38 21.90 -14.20 -21.88
C SER A 38 21.98 -12.71 -21.58
N LYS A 39 22.99 -12.02 -22.12
CA LYS A 39 23.11 -10.55 -22.00
C LYS A 39 21.90 -9.82 -22.57
N LYS A 40 21.32 -10.32 -23.67
CA LYS A 40 20.15 -9.72 -24.34
C LYS A 40 18.89 -9.90 -23.50
N VAL A 41 18.64 -11.11 -23.00
CA VAL A 41 17.51 -11.38 -22.11
C VAL A 41 17.62 -10.55 -20.83
N LYS A 42 18.83 -10.43 -20.27
CA LYS A 42 19.10 -9.57 -19.11
C LYS A 42 18.62 -8.13 -19.33
N THR A 43 18.87 -7.53 -20.50
CA THR A 43 18.43 -6.15 -20.79
C THR A 43 16.91 -6.00 -20.88
N TRP A 44 16.18 -7.07 -21.20
CA TRP A 44 14.70 -7.07 -21.21
C TRP A 44 14.14 -7.26 -19.80
N VAL A 45 14.74 -8.17 -19.05
CA VAL A 45 14.23 -8.65 -17.76
C VAL A 45 14.53 -7.69 -16.61
N GLU A 46 15.72 -7.06 -16.59
CA GLU A 46 16.10 -6.18 -15.48
C GLU A 46 15.11 -5.01 -15.26
N PRO A 47 14.66 -4.27 -16.29
CA PRO A 47 13.60 -3.27 -16.12
C PRO A 47 12.34 -3.79 -15.39
N VAL A 48 11.89 -5.02 -15.72
CA VAL A 48 10.69 -5.63 -15.13
C VAL A 48 10.94 -6.04 -13.67
N LEU A 49 12.11 -6.63 -13.38
CA LEU A 49 12.50 -7.03 -12.02
C LEU A 49 12.57 -5.82 -11.07
N TYR A 50 13.21 -4.75 -11.51
CA TYR A 50 13.40 -3.52 -10.72
C TYR A 50 12.17 -2.61 -10.69
N ARG A 51 11.09 -2.93 -11.44
CA ARG A 51 9.86 -2.13 -11.47
C ARG A 51 9.26 -1.91 -10.08
N HIS A 52 9.20 -2.97 -9.29
CA HIS A 52 8.71 -2.91 -7.92
C HIS A 52 9.77 -3.47 -6.96
N VAL A 53 10.29 -2.60 -6.10
CA VAL A 53 11.36 -2.89 -5.15
C VAL A 53 10.81 -2.90 -3.74
N LEU A 54 10.90 -4.04 -3.07
CA LEU A 54 10.63 -4.20 -1.64
C LEU A 54 11.94 -4.51 -0.91
N VAL A 55 12.37 -3.60 -0.04
CA VAL A 55 13.57 -3.74 0.80
C VAL A 55 13.13 -3.85 2.25
N ASP A 56 12.81 -5.07 2.67
CA ASP A 56 12.13 -5.37 3.93
C ASP A 56 13.05 -5.50 5.15
N ASN A 57 14.37 -5.64 4.93
CA ASN A 57 15.35 -5.86 5.97
C ASN A 57 16.69 -5.15 5.66
N LYS A 58 17.56 -5.07 6.67
CA LYS A 58 18.83 -4.34 6.58
C LYS A 58 19.75 -4.87 5.47
N THR A 59 19.78 -6.19 5.28
CA THR A 59 20.63 -6.83 4.28
C THR A 59 20.14 -6.53 2.86
N THR A 60 18.83 -6.66 2.60
CA THR A 60 18.25 -6.37 1.28
C THR A 60 18.34 -4.89 0.95
N PHE A 61 18.14 -4.01 1.93
CA PHE A 61 18.35 -2.57 1.75
C PHE A 61 19.80 -2.22 1.43
N ALA A 62 20.78 -2.74 2.18
CA ALA A 62 22.19 -2.45 1.94
C ALA A 62 22.66 -2.94 0.56
N ALA A 63 22.18 -4.12 0.13
CA ALA A 63 22.46 -4.63 -1.21
C ALA A 63 21.85 -3.73 -2.29
N PHE A 64 20.60 -3.28 -2.11
CA PHE A 64 19.94 -2.38 -3.05
C PHE A 64 20.61 -1.01 -3.09
N HIS A 65 20.93 -0.40 -1.95
CA HIS A 65 21.66 0.86 -1.86
C HIS A 65 23.01 0.77 -2.57
N SER A 66 23.80 -0.28 -2.29
CA SER A 66 25.07 -0.52 -2.98
C SER A 66 24.87 -0.64 -4.50
N CYS A 67 23.82 -1.33 -4.93
CA CYS A 67 23.45 -1.45 -6.33
C CYS A 67 23.09 -0.09 -6.96
N VAL A 68 22.35 0.77 -6.24
CA VAL A 68 21.96 2.10 -6.73
C VAL A 68 23.17 3.03 -6.88
N ILE A 69 24.14 2.92 -5.98
CA ILE A 69 25.27 3.86 -5.91
C ILE A 69 26.48 3.41 -6.72
N ARG A 70 26.76 2.10 -6.76
CA ARG A 70 28.07 1.58 -7.20
C ARG A 70 27.99 0.57 -8.35
N HIS A 71 26.79 0.21 -8.83
CA HIS A 71 26.69 -0.86 -9.81
C HIS A 71 27.22 -0.42 -11.18
N PRO A 72 28.25 -1.09 -11.73
CA PRO A 72 28.96 -0.60 -12.93
C PRO A 72 28.09 -0.58 -14.18
N THR A 73 27.12 -1.51 -14.29
CA THR A 73 26.24 -1.62 -15.46
C THR A 73 24.83 -1.09 -15.23
N LYS A 74 24.53 -0.48 -14.07
CA LYS A 74 23.21 0.07 -13.75
C LYS A 74 23.41 1.50 -13.24
N PRO A 75 23.55 2.48 -14.14
CA PRO A 75 23.71 3.87 -13.74
C PRO A 75 22.48 4.37 -12.98
N ARG A 76 22.58 5.52 -12.32
CA ARG A 76 21.45 6.12 -11.57
C ARG A 76 20.20 6.29 -12.44
N ASP A 77 20.38 6.64 -13.72
CA ASP A 77 19.28 6.83 -14.67
C ASP A 77 18.47 5.55 -14.90
N PHE A 78 19.11 4.38 -14.79
CA PHE A 78 18.39 3.10 -14.83
C PHE A 78 17.33 3.02 -13.73
N PHE A 79 17.71 3.33 -12.49
CA PHE A 79 16.76 3.32 -11.36
C PHE A 79 15.73 4.44 -11.47
N ALA A 80 16.16 5.61 -11.97
CA ALA A 80 15.29 6.76 -12.16
C ALA A 80 14.13 6.45 -13.11
N VAL A 81 14.40 5.68 -14.17
CA VAL A 81 13.40 5.30 -15.19
C VAL A 81 12.60 4.08 -14.76
N HIS A 82 13.26 3.05 -14.23
CA HIS A 82 12.63 1.73 -14.09
C HIS A 82 11.98 1.47 -12.73
N VAL A 83 12.43 2.12 -11.64
CA VAL A 83 11.80 1.91 -10.33
C VAL A 83 10.50 2.71 -10.27
N LYS A 84 9.37 2.00 -10.21
CA LYS A 84 8.01 2.56 -10.21
C LYS A 84 7.34 2.43 -8.85
N THR A 85 7.68 1.37 -8.11
CA THR A 85 7.26 1.18 -6.72
C THR A 85 8.46 0.95 -5.82
N LEU A 86 8.53 1.69 -4.71
CA LEU A 86 9.58 1.55 -3.72
C LEU A 86 8.96 1.39 -2.33
N ALA A 87 9.20 0.24 -1.70
CA ALA A 87 8.70 -0.08 -0.38
C ALA A 87 9.85 -0.34 0.60
N ILE A 88 9.94 0.52 1.61
CA ILE A 88 10.92 0.50 2.70
C ILE A 88 10.16 0.43 4.05
N PRO A 89 9.59 -0.75 4.40
CA PRO A 89 8.67 -0.90 5.52
C PRO A 89 9.32 -0.93 6.90
N ARG A 90 10.65 -0.98 6.99
CA ARG A 90 11.39 -0.94 8.25
C ARG A 90 12.46 0.14 8.21
N GLY A 91 12.07 1.36 7.83
CA GLY A 91 12.97 2.49 7.64
C GLY A 91 13.90 2.77 8.82
N TRP A 92 13.46 2.52 10.06
CA TRP A 92 14.29 2.67 11.27
C TRP A 92 15.53 1.74 11.32
N ALA A 93 15.56 0.66 10.54
CA ALA A 93 16.73 -0.21 10.42
C ALA A 93 17.77 0.29 9.39
N HIS A 94 17.51 1.43 8.73
CA HIS A 94 18.31 1.93 7.62
C HIS A 94 18.86 3.33 7.93
N PRO A 95 20.12 3.63 7.59
CA PRO A 95 20.67 4.98 7.73
C PRO A 95 19.87 5.99 6.89
N PRO A 96 19.32 7.07 7.48
CA PRO A 96 18.50 8.04 6.75
C PRO A 96 19.19 8.61 5.51
N ALA A 97 20.49 8.93 5.59
CA ALA A 97 21.27 9.40 4.46
C ALA A 97 21.23 8.43 3.25
N GLN A 98 21.34 7.12 3.49
CA GLN A 98 21.28 6.11 2.42
C GLN A 98 19.87 6.02 1.82
N VAL A 99 18.83 6.18 2.63
CA VAL A 99 17.44 6.20 2.14
C VAL A 99 17.23 7.42 1.24
N LEU A 100 17.75 8.59 1.62
CA LEU A 100 17.70 9.80 0.79
C LEU A 100 18.40 9.61 -0.56
N GLU A 101 19.57 8.98 -0.58
CA GLU A 101 20.28 8.70 -1.83
C GLU A 101 19.46 7.77 -2.75
N VAL A 102 18.83 6.74 -2.19
CA VAL A 102 17.94 5.83 -2.95
C VAL A 102 16.73 6.58 -3.50
N LEU A 103 16.05 7.38 -2.68
CA LEU A 103 14.90 8.18 -3.11
C LEU A 103 15.29 9.18 -4.22
N LYS A 104 16.46 9.81 -4.08
CA LYS A 104 16.99 10.72 -5.11
C LYS A 104 17.32 10.01 -6.42
N ALA A 105 17.72 8.74 -6.39
CA ALA A 105 18.00 7.97 -7.60
C ALA A 105 16.72 7.44 -8.28
N CYS A 106 15.63 7.20 -7.55
CA CYS A 106 14.42 6.56 -8.08
C CYS A 106 13.33 7.59 -8.45
N LYS A 107 13.54 8.39 -9.50
CA LYS A 107 12.68 9.54 -9.86
C LYS A 107 11.27 9.20 -10.34
N SER A 108 11.04 8.03 -10.92
CA SER A 108 9.72 7.63 -11.46
C SER A 108 8.83 6.87 -10.46
N VAL A 109 9.07 7.01 -9.16
CA VAL A 109 8.30 6.29 -8.14
C VAL A 109 6.92 6.91 -7.98
N HIS A 110 5.88 6.15 -8.35
CA HIS A 110 4.48 6.54 -8.19
C HIS A 110 3.83 5.89 -6.95
N THR A 111 4.38 4.77 -6.47
CA THR A 111 3.97 4.14 -5.21
C THR A 111 5.12 4.10 -4.23
N LEU A 112 4.97 4.81 -3.11
CA LEU A 112 5.97 4.88 -2.06
C LEU A 112 5.41 4.36 -0.74
N LEU A 113 6.05 3.34 -0.18
CA LEU A 113 5.86 2.96 1.21
C LEU A 113 7.14 3.27 1.97
N LEU A 114 7.08 4.19 2.93
CA LEU A 114 8.23 4.68 3.66
C LEU A 114 7.93 4.77 5.16
N ARG A 115 8.53 3.87 5.94
CA ARG A 115 8.35 3.80 7.40
C ARG A 115 9.61 4.24 8.14
N LEU A 116 9.98 5.51 7.96
CA LEU A 116 11.10 6.12 8.68
C LEU A 116 10.62 6.77 9.97
N LEU A 117 11.40 6.59 11.04
CA LEU A 117 11.23 7.44 12.21
C LEU A 117 11.74 8.85 11.87
N PRO A 118 11.02 9.90 12.27
CA PRO A 118 11.47 11.26 12.07
C PRO A 118 12.83 11.46 12.75
N ASN A 119 13.78 12.03 12.00
CA ASN A 119 14.99 12.63 12.55
C ASN A 119 15.05 14.05 11.98
N ALA A 120 15.12 15.06 12.87
CA ALA A 120 15.14 16.47 12.50
C ALA A 120 16.26 16.80 11.50
N GLU A 121 17.41 16.14 11.60
CA GLU A 121 18.57 16.33 10.72
C GLU A 121 18.26 16.00 9.25
N TYR A 122 17.36 15.04 9.00
CA TYR A 122 17.05 14.55 7.66
C TYR A 122 15.65 14.92 7.18
N ALA A 123 14.85 15.58 8.02
CA ALA A 123 13.46 15.92 7.72
C ALA A 123 13.35 16.76 6.44
N ALA A 124 14.18 17.81 6.30
CA ALA A 124 14.20 18.66 5.10
C ALA A 124 14.65 17.89 3.84
N GLY A 125 15.73 17.10 3.93
CA GLY A 125 16.19 16.32 2.79
C GLY A 125 15.20 15.24 2.35
N LEU A 126 14.47 14.66 3.32
CA LEU A 126 13.45 13.66 3.05
C LEU A 126 12.20 14.30 2.45
N HIS A 127 11.81 15.44 2.99
CA HIS A 127 10.78 16.29 2.43
C HIS A 127 11.04 16.54 0.95
N ASP A 128 12.20 17.12 0.60
CA ASP A 128 12.54 17.46 -0.78
C ASP A 128 12.57 16.23 -1.69
N ALA A 129 13.10 15.12 -1.18
CA ALA A 129 13.17 13.88 -1.93
C ALA A 129 11.77 13.35 -2.29
N VAL A 130 10.86 13.22 -1.31
CA VAL A 130 9.50 12.71 -1.56
C VAL A 130 8.67 13.70 -2.37
N SER A 131 8.79 15.00 -2.11
CA SER A 131 8.12 16.05 -2.89
C SER A 131 8.53 16.03 -4.37
N SER A 132 9.77 15.64 -4.68
CA SER A 132 10.23 15.46 -6.06
C SER A 132 9.69 14.22 -6.78
N LEU A 133 9.10 13.25 -6.06
CA LEU A 133 8.57 12.01 -6.63
C LEU A 133 7.11 12.14 -7.08
N VAL A 134 6.34 13.03 -6.45
CA VAL A 134 4.90 13.23 -6.71
C VAL A 134 4.13 11.90 -6.73
N PRO A 135 4.17 11.10 -5.65
CA PRO A 135 3.58 9.76 -5.64
C PRO A 135 2.06 9.82 -5.74
N GLU A 136 1.48 8.89 -6.50
CA GLU A 136 0.02 8.66 -6.56
C GLU A 136 -0.47 7.82 -5.37
N ARG A 137 0.40 6.99 -4.80
CA ARG A 137 0.12 6.15 -3.63
C ARG A 137 1.22 6.29 -2.59
N LEU A 138 0.85 6.70 -1.39
CA LEU A 138 1.79 7.01 -0.32
C LEU A 138 1.40 6.31 0.98
N SER A 139 2.31 5.52 1.55
CA SER A 139 2.23 4.99 2.90
C SER A 139 3.38 5.54 3.71
N ILE A 140 3.09 6.35 4.73
CA ILE A 140 4.11 7.11 5.44
C ILE A 140 3.78 7.32 6.91
N MET A 141 4.80 7.59 7.71
CA MET A 141 4.63 7.99 9.10
C MET A 141 4.31 9.50 9.18
N ILE A 142 3.26 9.86 9.92
CA ILE A 142 2.78 11.25 10.09
C ILE A 142 3.88 12.25 10.47
N PRO A 143 4.81 11.97 11.41
CA PRO A 143 5.86 12.93 11.73
C PRO A 143 6.74 13.32 10.54
N THR A 144 6.82 12.46 9.52
CA THR A 144 7.50 12.78 8.27
C THR A 144 6.71 13.78 7.44
N LEU A 145 5.37 13.71 7.48
CA LEU A 145 4.50 14.54 6.65
C LEU A 145 4.38 16.00 7.08
N ARG A 146 4.62 16.34 8.35
CA ARG A 146 4.49 17.73 8.85
C ARG A 146 5.30 18.78 8.09
N TYR A 147 6.29 18.33 7.32
CA TYR A 147 7.17 19.20 6.56
C TYR A 147 6.77 19.32 5.09
N HIS A 148 5.69 18.66 4.63
CA HIS A 148 5.31 18.62 3.22
C HIS A 148 4.31 19.70 2.85
N PRO A 149 4.53 20.44 1.74
CA PRO A 149 3.57 21.38 1.23
C PRO A 149 2.36 20.63 0.66
N PRO A 150 1.18 21.27 0.65
CA PRO A 150 -0.03 20.71 0.04
C PRO A 150 0.13 20.22 -1.40
N ALA A 151 1.13 20.73 -2.13
CA ALA A 151 1.41 20.37 -3.51
C ALA A 151 1.74 18.86 -3.70
N VAL A 152 2.40 18.22 -2.73
CA VAL A 152 2.74 16.78 -2.81
C VAL A 152 1.49 15.90 -2.88
N PHE A 153 0.37 16.39 -2.36
CA PHE A 153 -0.85 15.61 -2.21
C PHE A 153 -1.86 15.80 -3.35
N ARG A 154 -1.63 16.72 -4.30
CA ARG A 154 -2.61 17.03 -5.36
C ARG A 154 -2.97 15.83 -6.23
N GLY A 155 -2.00 14.96 -6.54
CA GLY A 155 -2.19 13.74 -7.34
C GLY A 155 -2.40 12.48 -6.52
N LEU A 156 -2.49 12.59 -5.19
CA LEU A 156 -2.49 11.43 -4.31
C LEU A 156 -3.87 10.74 -4.33
N THR A 157 -3.91 9.48 -4.73
CA THR A 157 -5.13 8.66 -4.77
C THR A 157 -5.26 7.72 -3.59
N HIS A 158 -4.12 7.22 -3.07
CA HIS A 158 -4.08 6.33 -1.91
C HIS A 158 -3.14 6.88 -0.85
N LEU A 159 -3.64 7.00 0.38
CA LEU A 159 -2.86 7.46 1.52
C LEU A 159 -2.97 6.48 2.68
N GLU A 160 -1.87 5.94 3.18
CA GLU A 160 -1.79 5.30 4.51
C GLU A 160 -1.03 6.21 5.46
N LEU A 161 -1.73 6.69 6.49
CA LEU A 161 -1.16 7.46 7.58
C LEU A 161 -0.87 6.55 8.77
N MET A 162 0.40 6.49 9.16
CA MET A 162 0.83 5.78 10.35
C MET A 162 1.25 6.78 11.42
N PHE A 163 0.65 6.70 12.60
CA PHE A 163 1.06 7.53 13.74
C PHE A 163 1.72 6.68 14.83
N GLY A 164 2.69 7.30 15.51
CA GLY A 164 3.21 6.87 16.82
C GLY A 164 2.50 7.64 17.93
N GLN A 165 2.53 7.17 19.18
CA GLN A 165 2.32 8.08 20.33
C GLN A 165 3.59 8.93 20.53
N PRO A 166 3.49 10.21 20.92
CA PRO A 166 2.29 11.04 21.14
C PRO A 166 1.76 11.77 19.87
N TRP A 167 2.26 11.41 18.68
CA TRP A 167 2.16 12.19 17.46
C TRP A 167 0.76 12.22 16.79
N ALA A 168 -0.20 11.41 17.25
CA ALA A 168 -1.55 11.36 16.71
C ALA A 168 -2.28 12.72 16.75
N THR A 169 -1.99 13.54 17.76
CA THR A 169 -2.62 14.86 17.99
C THR A 169 -2.03 15.99 17.16
N SER A 170 -0.98 15.70 16.40
CA SER A 170 -0.09 16.73 15.88
C SER A 170 -0.10 16.89 14.36
N TRP A 171 -0.84 16.01 13.69
CA TRP A 171 -1.20 16.17 12.30
C TRP A 171 -2.38 17.13 12.20
N ASP A 172 -2.31 18.09 11.29
CA ASP A 172 -3.49 18.87 10.96
C ASP A 172 -4.37 18.05 10.00
N TRP A 173 -5.37 17.37 10.56
CA TRP A 173 -6.30 16.57 9.79
C TRP A 173 -7.09 17.38 8.75
N LYS A 174 -7.13 18.72 8.87
CA LYS A 174 -7.74 19.59 7.85
C LYS A 174 -6.99 19.56 6.53
N GLU A 175 -5.72 19.17 6.51
CA GLU A 175 -4.97 18.99 5.25
C GLU A 175 -5.61 17.93 4.35
N LEU A 176 -6.39 16.98 4.90
CA LEU A 176 -7.13 16.03 4.10
C LEU A 176 -8.12 16.73 3.17
N GLU A 177 -8.75 17.83 3.57
CA GLU A 177 -9.73 18.56 2.77
C GLU A 177 -9.15 19.05 1.45
N ALA A 178 -7.84 19.34 1.41
CA ALA A 178 -7.13 19.80 0.21
C ALA A 178 -6.75 18.65 -0.76
N MET A 179 -6.97 17.39 -0.38
CA MET A 179 -6.59 16.22 -1.19
C MET A 179 -7.74 15.76 -2.10
N GLU A 180 -8.07 16.58 -3.10
CA GLU A 180 -9.23 16.35 -3.97
C GLU A 180 -9.18 15.00 -4.73
N SER A 181 -7.98 14.54 -5.10
CA SER A 181 -7.78 13.26 -5.82
C SER A 181 -7.82 12.03 -4.92
N LEU A 182 -7.90 12.20 -3.59
CA LEU A 182 -7.81 11.09 -2.65
C LEU A 182 -9.06 10.20 -2.74
N THR A 183 -8.85 8.93 -3.06
CA THR A 183 -9.95 7.94 -3.17
C THR A 183 -9.89 6.89 -2.06
N HIS A 184 -8.70 6.64 -1.52
CA HIS A 184 -8.44 5.60 -0.53
C HIS A 184 -7.64 6.17 0.64
N LEU A 185 -8.20 6.09 1.83
CA LEU A 185 -7.55 6.52 3.06
C LEU A 185 -7.41 5.32 4.00
N CYS A 186 -6.18 5.01 4.42
CA CYS A 186 -5.89 4.05 5.47
C CYS A 186 -5.31 4.79 6.67
N VAL A 187 -5.86 4.53 7.84
CA VAL A 187 -5.45 5.19 9.07
C VAL A 187 -5.00 4.12 10.05
N ARG A 188 -3.72 4.19 10.44
CA ARG A 188 -3.10 3.24 11.34
C ARG A 188 -2.60 3.91 12.61
N GLY A 189 -3.24 3.55 13.72
CA GLY A 189 -2.74 3.89 15.03
C GLY A 189 -1.57 3.02 15.48
N PRO A 190 -0.80 3.47 16.48
CA PRO A 190 0.07 2.58 17.23
C PRO A 190 -0.78 1.45 17.79
N GLY A 191 -0.22 0.24 17.87
CA GLY A 191 -0.95 -0.96 18.31
C GLY A 191 -1.58 -0.87 19.71
N ASN A 192 -1.34 0.23 20.45
CA ASN A 192 -1.86 0.50 21.79
C ASN A 192 -2.74 1.76 21.88
N VAL A 193 -3.08 2.44 20.77
CA VAL A 193 -3.87 3.70 20.79
C VAL A 193 -5.35 3.46 20.65
N PHE A 194 -5.72 2.50 19.82
CA PHE A 194 -7.09 2.05 19.75
C PHE A 194 -7.21 0.85 20.68
N ARG A 195 -7.17 1.10 22.00
CA ARG A 195 -7.36 0.03 23.00
C ARG A 195 -8.82 -0.41 23.05
N SER A 196 -9.71 0.45 22.57
CA SER A 196 -11.14 0.18 22.49
C SER A 196 -11.75 0.68 21.19
N VAL A 197 -12.91 0.09 20.87
CA VAL A 197 -13.83 0.58 19.84
C VAL A 197 -14.22 2.02 20.08
N ARG A 198 -14.50 2.38 21.33
CA ARG A 198 -14.93 3.72 21.70
C ARG A 198 -13.88 4.77 21.31
N GLU A 199 -12.60 4.53 21.61
CA GLU A 199 -11.51 5.43 21.20
C GLU A 199 -11.40 5.52 19.68
N SER A 200 -11.55 4.38 18.99
CA SER A 200 -11.54 4.31 17.52
C SER A 200 -12.71 5.09 16.91
N GLY A 201 -13.89 4.98 17.49
CA GLY A 201 -15.11 5.66 17.06
C GLY A 201 -15.04 7.16 17.32
N VAL A 202 -14.53 7.60 18.48
CA VAL A 202 -14.29 9.03 18.75
C VAL A 202 -13.30 9.61 17.75
N PHE A 203 -12.19 8.91 17.48
CA PHE A 203 -11.23 9.33 16.48
C PHE A 203 -11.86 9.42 15.08
N LEU A 204 -12.59 8.36 14.68
CA LEU A 204 -13.24 8.30 13.38
C LEU A 204 -14.28 9.42 13.21
N ALA A 205 -15.12 9.66 14.22
CA ALA A 205 -16.07 10.76 14.24
C ALA A 205 -15.40 12.13 14.07
N GLY A 206 -14.19 12.30 14.63
CA GLY A 206 -13.41 13.53 14.47
C GLY A 206 -12.85 13.73 13.07
N ILE A 207 -12.42 12.66 12.39
CA ILE A 207 -11.81 12.78 11.06
C ILE A 207 -12.83 12.74 9.91
N LEU A 208 -13.95 12.04 10.07
CA LEU A 208 -14.94 11.84 8.99
C LEU A 208 -15.42 13.15 8.33
N PRO A 209 -15.69 14.24 9.06
CA PRO A 209 -16.07 15.51 8.44
C PRO A 209 -14.98 16.14 7.56
N LEU A 210 -13.71 15.81 7.81
CA LEU A 210 -12.53 16.35 7.11
C LEU A 210 -12.12 15.49 5.91
N VAL A 211 -12.69 14.28 5.78
CA VAL A 211 -12.38 13.37 4.68
C VAL A 211 -13.04 13.88 3.39
N PRO A 212 -12.27 14.07 2.29
CA PRO A 212 -12.83 14.51 1.01
C PRO A 212 -13.96 13.60 0.51
N ARG A 213 -14.89 14.20 -0.24
CA ARG A 213 -16.00 13.45 -0.86
C ARG A 213 -15.53 12.44 -1.90
N SER A 214 -14.35 12.64 -2.49
CA SER A 214 -13.71 11.72 -3.42
C SER A 214 -13.27 10.41 -2.76
N VAL A 215 -13.07 10.41 -1.43
CA VAL A 215 -12.70 9.20 -0.70
C VAL A 215 -13.89 8.24 -0.69
N ARG A 216 -13.68 7.07 -1.29
CA ARG A 216 -14.65 5.98 -1.40
C ARG A 216 -14.37 4.82 -0.45
N VAL A 217 -13.13 4.69 0.01
CA VAL A 217 -12.69 3.63 0.92
C VAL A 217 -11.93 4.27 2.09
N ILE A 218 -12.36 3.95 3.31
CA ILE A 218 -11.66 4.31 4.55
C ILE A 218 -11.30 3.00 5.26
N VAL A 219 -10.01 2.67 5.28
CA VAL A 219 -9.49 1.54 6.04
C VAL A 219 -9.04 2.03 7.40
N LEU A 220 -9.67 1.55 8.46
CA LEU A 220 -9.23 1.80 9.81
C LEU A 220 -8.50 0.55 10.31
N TRP A 221 -7.22 0.71 10.62
CA TRP A 221 -6.45 -0.37 11.21
C TRP A 221 -6.62 -0.35 12.72
N VAL A 222 -7.40 -1.31 13.21
CA VAL A 222 -7.73 -1.47 14.62
C VAL A 222 -7.39 -2.89 15.03
N ARG A 223 -6.96 -3.06 16.27
CA ARG A 223 -7.00 -4.38 16.90
C ARG A 223 -8.41 -4.59 17.45
N VAL A 224 -9.21 -5.42 16.80
CA VAL A 224 -10.59 -5.67 17.27
C VAL A 224 -10.61 -6.83 18.26
N ALA A 225 -11.22 -6.62 19.42
CA ALA A 225 -11.40 -7.67 20.42
C ALA A 225 -12.58 -8.58 20.07
N SER A 226 -13.59 -8.04 19.38
CA SER A 226 -14.77 -8.77 18.89
C SER A 226 -15.25 -8.27 17.54
N LEU A 227 -16.26 -8.92 16.96
CA LEU A 227 -16.87 -8.51 15.68
C LEU A 227 -17.92 -7.41 15.83
N ARG A 228 -18.64 -7.40 16.95
CA ARG A 228 -19.64 -6.36 17.26
C ARG A 228 -19.01 -4.97 17.22
N ASP A 229 -17.80 -4.91 17.74
CA ASP A 229 -16.89 -3.77 17.70
C ASP A 229 -16.63 -3.24 16.28
N ALA A 230 -16.43 -4.15 15.32
CA ALA A 230 -16.19 -3.78 13.93
C ALA A 230 -17.47 -3.28 13.25
N ASP A 231 -18.62 -3.91 13.53
CA ASP A 231 -19.92 -3.51 13.01
C ASP A 231 -20.31 -2.10 13.47
N GLU A 232 -20.05 -1.76 14.75
CA GLU A 232 -20.29 -0.43 15.30
C GLU A 232 -19.51 0.65 14.53
N LEU A 233 -18.20 0.44 14.33
CA LEU A 233 -17.34 1.37 13.59
C LEU A 233 -17.74 1.50 12.12
N CYS A 234 -18.05 0.37 11.47
CA CYS A 234 -18.51 0.37 10.08
C CYS A 234 -19.93 0.91 9.91
N GLY A 235 -20.72 0.99 10.99
CA GLY A 235 -22.01 1.67 11.03
C GLY A 235 -21.89 3.20 10.96
N MET A 236 -20.74 3.75 11.34
CA MET A 236 -20.51 5.21 11.37
C MET A 236 -20.44 5.84 9.98
N ASP A 237 -19.85 5.14 8.99
CA ASP A 237 -19.79 5.58 7.61
C ASP A 237 -19.71 4.35 6.67
N PRO A 238 -20.53 4.28 5.60
CA PRO A 238 -20.56 3.13 4.69
C PRO A 238 -19.23 2.84 3.97
N ARG A 239 -18.30 3.80 3.93
CA ARG A 239 -16.97 3.69 3.32
C ARG A 239 -15.96 3.00 4.24
N VAL A 240 -16.29 2.81 5.53
CA VAL A 240 -15.36 2.29 6.53
C VAL A 240 -15.24 0.77 6.42
N ILE A 241 -14.00 0.29 6.46
CA ILE A 241 -13.56 -1.10 6.52
C ILE A 241 -12.55 -1.22 7.66
N ILE A 242 -12.62 -2.31 8.42
CA ILE A 242 -11.62 -2.61 9.46
C ILE A 242 -10.53 -3.51 8.87
N LEU A 243 -9.26 -3.14 9.09
CA LEU A 243 -8.11 -3.99 8.77
C LEU A 243 -7.49 -4.52 10.06
N GLU A 244 -7.43 -5.84 10.17
CA GLU A 244 -6.83 -6.56 11.29
C GLU A 244 -5.60 -7.34 10.82
N THR A 245 -4.53 -7.27 11.60
CA THR A 245 -3.23 -7.87 11.25
C THR A 245 -2.65 -8.78 12.32
N SER A 246 -3.34 -8.92 13.46
CA SER A 246 -2.91 -9.73 14.60
C SER A 246 -3.04 -11.24 14.39
N GLY A 247 -3.46 -11.67 13.20
CA GLY A 247 -3.59 -13.08 12.85
C GLY A 247 -2.30 -13.86 13.04
N ILE A 248 -2.23 -14.60 14.15
CA ILE A 248 -1.60 -15.91 14.15
C ILE A 248 -2.35 -16.70 13.06
N PRO A 249 -1.65 -17.27 12.06
CA PRO A 249 -2.30 -17.97 10.94
C PRO A 249 -3.35 -19.00 11.38
N GLU A 250 -3.14 -19.64 12.53
CA GLU A 250 -4.01 -20.64 13.14
C GLU A 250 -5.43 -20.14 13.47
N TYR A 251 -5.62 -18.82 13.66
CA TYR A 251 -6.95 -18.24 13.90
C TYR A 251 -7.66 -17.83 12.60
N VAL A 252 -6.94 -17.66 11.48
CA VAL A 252 -7.52 -17.13 10.24
C VAL A 252 -8.45 -18.16 9.59
N ASP A 253 -8.09 -19.44 9.61
CA ASP A 253 -8.90 -20.51 9.00
C ASP A 253 -10.18 -20.80 9.78
N CYS A 254 -10.20 -20.55 11.10
CA CYS A 254 -11.42 -20.63 11.92
C CYS A 254 -12.30 -19.38 11.76
N ALA A 255 -11.74 -18.30 11.22
CA ALA A 255 -12.37 -16.99 11.22
C ALA A 255 -13.18 -16.73 9.94
N GLU A 256 -12.95 -17.39 8.79
CA GLU A 256 -13.70 -17.05 7.55
C GLU A 256 -15.23 -17.17 7.68
N GLY A 257 -15.75 -18.05 8.54
CA GLY A 257 -17.19 -18.14 8.86
C GLY A 257 -17.67 -17.22 9.99
N VAL A 258 -16.73 -16.66 10.76
CA VAL A 258 -17.01 -15.81 11.92
C VAL A 258 -16.82 -14.34 11.55
N VAL A 259 -15.93 -14.03 10.62
CA VAL A 259 -15.52 -12.67 10.26
C VAL A 259 -16.65 -11.95 9.54
N GLY A 260 -17.20 -10.96 10.22
CA GLY A 260 -18.20 -10.07 9.67
C GLY A 260 -17.75 -9.46 8.32
N PRO A 261 -18.70 -9.07 7.45
CA PRO A 261 -18.42 -8.58 6.10
C PRO A 261 -17.56 -7.30 6.07
N HIS A 262 -17.32 -6.70 7.24
CA HIS A 262 -16.66 -5.43 7.47
C HIS A 262 -15.16 -5.50 7.74
N VAL A 263 -14.61 -6.69 8.00
CA VAL A 263 -13.21 -6.87 8.41
C VAL A 263 -12.40 -7.54 7.30
N ILE A 264 -11.17 -7.08 7.12
CA ILE A 264 -10.13 -7.71 6.29
C ILE A 264 -9.03 -8.20 7.23
N PHE A 265 -8.69 -9.49 7.15
CA PHE A 265 -7.55 -10.05 7.84
C PHE A 265 -6.36 -10.12 6.89
N ARG A 266 -5.27 -9.43 7.25
CA ARG A 266 -4.07 -9.47 6.43
C ARG A 266 -2.79 -9.43 7.24
N GLY A 267 -1.88 -10.37 6.99
CA GLY A 267 -0.59 -10.39 7.66
C GLY A 267 0.24 -9.15 7.32
N LEU A 268 1.09 -8.73 8.27
CA LEU A 268 2.01 -7.59 8.03
C LEU A 268 2.92 -7.79 6.82
N VAL A 269 3.29 -9.03 6.51
CA VAL A 269 4.11 -9.36 5.34
C VAL A 269 3.31 -9.15 4.06
N ASP A 270 2.09 -9.67 4.00
CA ASP A 270 1.20 -9.53 2.85
C ASP A 270 0.84 -8.08 2.60
N LEU A 271 0.57 -7.30 3.65
CA LEU A 271 0.29 -5.87 3.51
C LEU A 271 1.44 -5.09 2.87
N ARG A 272 2.69 -5.45 3.20
CA ARG A 272 3.87 -4.85 2.55
C ARG A 272 3.97 -5.24 1.09
N LYS A 273 3.62 -6.48 0.76
CA LYS A 273 3.60 -6.99 -0.61
C LYS A 273 2.51 -6.32 -1.44
N ASP A 274 1.32 -6.09 -0.88
CA ASP A 274 0.23 -5.37 -1.54
C ASP A 274 0.65 -3.95 -1.95
N TRP A 275 1.29 -3.22 -1.03
CA TRP A 275 1.85 -1.90 -1.34
C TRP A 275 2.96 -1.95 -2.38
N ALA A 276 3.69 -3.05 -2.45
CA ALA A 276 4.75 -3.27 -3.41
C ALA A 276 4.26 -3.86 -4.75
N TYR A 277 2.95 -4.08 -4.95
CA TYR A 277 2.40 -4.85 -6.07
C TYR A 277 3.09 -6.21 -6.27
N ILE A 278 3.51 -6.84 -5.17
CA ILE A 278 4.07 -8.19 -5.20
C ILE A 278 2.92 -9.15 -4.93
N PRO A 279 2.61 -10.08 -5.84
CA PRO A 279 1.57 -11.08 -5.62
C PRO A 279 1.81 -11.84 -4.31
N CYS A 280 0.78 -11.89 -3.45
CA CYS A 280 0.82 -12.64 -2.20
C CYS A 280 -0.45 -13.48 -1.96
N LYS A 281 -1.58 -13.01 -2.49
CA LYS A 281 -2.90 -13.66 -2.50
C LYS A 281 -3.61 -13.28 -3.81
N GLU A 282 -4.80 -13.80 -4.03
CA GLU A 282 -5.60 -13.51 -5.24
C GLU A 282 -5.90 -12.02 -5.44
N ARG A 283 -6.07 -11.24 -4.36
CA ARG A 283 -6.40 -9.81 -4.40
C ARG A 283 -5.67 -9.03 -3.32
N ASP A 284 -5.23 -7.80 -3.61
CA ASP A 284 -4.67 -6.88 -2.60
C ASP A 284 -5.76 -6.36 -1.64
N PHE A 285 -5.37 -5.79 -0.49
CA PHE A 285 -6.34 -5.38 0.53
C PHE A 285 -7.22 -4.19 0.12
N TRP A 286 -6.77 -3.33 -0.79
CA TRP A 286 -7.58 -2.22 -1.30
C TRP A 286 -8.70 -2.75 -2.17
N THR A 287 -8.37 -3.66 -3.09
CA THR A 287 -9.35 -4.37 -3.92
C THR A 287 -10.39 -5.08 -3.04
N GLN A 288 -9.95 -5.79 -1.99
CA GLN A 288 -10.88 -6.43 -1.04
C GLN A 288 -11.77 -5.43 -0.28
N ALA A 289 -11.24 -4.26 0.07
CA ALA A 289 -12.01 -3.21 0.75
C ALA A 289 -13.10 -2.63 -0.15
N GLU A 290 -12.77 -2.37 -1.42
CA GLU A 290 -13.74 -1.91 -2.43
C GLU A 290 -14.87 -2.92 -2.64
N GLU A 291 -14.52 -4.20 -2.81
CA GLU A 291 -15.49 -5.27 -3.02
C GLU A 291 -16.45 -5.40 -1.84
N LYS A 292 -15.94 -5.36 -0.60
CA LYS A 292 -16.75 -5.38 0.62
C LYS A 292 -17.66 -4.15 0.76
N ILE A 293 -17.21 -2.97 0.33
CA ILE A 293 -18.07 -1.76 0.31
C ILE A 293 -19.18 -1.91 -0.73
N GLU A 294 -18.84 -2.40 -1.92
CA GLU A 294 -19.78 -2.55 -3.02
C GLU A 294 -20.84 -3.63 -2.73
N GLU A 295 -20.43 -4.74 -2.13
CA GLU A 295 -21.36 -5.78 -1.66
C GLU A 295 -22.37 -5.21 -0.65
N ARG A 296 -21.90 -4.41 0.31
CA ARG A 296 -22.78 -3.74 1.30
C ARG A 296 -23.78 -2.79 0.63
N ARG A 297 -23.36 -2.04 -0.38
CA ARG A 297 -24.26 -1.18 -1.16
C ARG A 297 -25.35 -1.98 -1.86
N LYS A 298 -24.97 -3.08 -2.53
CA LYS A 298 -25.92 -3.98 -3.20
C LYS A 298 -26.93 -4.59 -2.23
N ARG A 299 -26.50 -5.03 -1.04
CA ARG A 299 -27.39 -5.58 -0.01
C ARG A 299 -28.43 -4.55 0.46
N ARG A 300 -28.01 -3.31 0.74
CA ARG A 300 -28.92 -2.21 1.16
C ARG A 300 -29.98 -1.89 0.09
N VAL A 301 -29.59 -1.89 -1.18
CA VAL A 301 -30.54 -1.70 -2.30
C VAL A 301 -31.53 -2.87 -2.35
N GLY A 302 -31.06 -4.12 -2.21
CA GLY A 302 -31.92 -5.30 -2.20
C GLY A 302 -32.91 -5.36 -1.03
N GLU A 303 -32.48 -4.96 0.17
CA GLU A 303 -33.33 -4.87 1.36
C GLU A 303 -34.41 -3.79 1.22
N SER A 304 -34.07 -2.64 0.62
CA SER A 304 -35.05 -1.57 0.37
C SER A 304 -36.15 -1.99 -0.62
N VAL A 305 -35.86 -2.91 -1.55
CA VAL A 305 -36.87 -3.45 -2.49
C VAL A 305 -37.76 -4.49 -1.82
N ARG A 306 -37.23 -5.27 -0.86
CA ARG A 306 -37.95 -6.36 -0.21
C ARG A 306 -38.78 -5.95 1.00
N ALA A 307 -38.55 -4.77 1.57
CA ALA A 307 -39.39 -4.27 2.66
C ALA A 307 -40.86 -4.22 2.17
N PRO A 308 -41.74 -5.11 2.67
CA PRO A 308 -43.12 -5.14 2.21
C PRO A 308 -43.72 -3.78 2.51
N ARG A 309 -44.39 -3.18 1.52
CA ARG A 309 -45.33 -2.10 1.79
C ARG A 309 -46.36 -2.68 2.74
N THR A 310 -46.12 -2.55 4.04
CA THR A 310 -47.16 -2.70 5.06
C THR A 310 -48.11 -1.55 4.83
N GLY A 311 -48.95 -1.72 3.80
CA GLY A 311 -50.10 -0.90 3.55
C GLY A 311 -50.93 -1.01 4.81
N ALA A 312 -51.03 0.12 5.51
CA ALA A 312 -52.05 0.31 6.51
C ALA A 312 -53.39 -0.02 5.84
N PHE A 313 -53.94 -1.19 6.16
CA PHE A 313 -55.38 -1.32 6.24
C PHE A 313 -55.80 -0.42 7.40
N LEU A 314 -56.10 0.83 7.07
CA LEU A 314 -56.94 1.65 7.92
C LEU A 314 -58.38 1.10 7.82
N PRO A 315 -59.10 1.02 8.95
CA PRO A 315 -60.41 0.38 9.04
C PRO A 315 -61.51 1.08 8.24
#